data_AF-A0A7Y5DSL3-F1
#
_entry.id   AF-A0A7Y5DSL3-F1
#
_cell.length_a   1.000
_cell.length_b   1.000
_cell.length_c   1.000
_cell.angle_alpha   90.00
_cell.angle_beta   90.00
_cell.angle_gamma   90.00
#
_symmetry.space_group_name_H-M   'P 1'
#
loop_
_entity.id
_entity.type
_entity.pdbx_description
1 polymer ?
#
loop_
_entity_poly.entity_id
_entity_poly.type
_entity_poly.pdbx_seq_one_letter_code
_entity_poly.pdbx_strand_id
1 'polypeptide(L)'
;MIKINHLSCLKYFIISICFSFFFQQSNAQDSIPDINKQIIDYVKTTIGKKVDRGECWDLANQALTRVNAQWDLEYKYGKLINPKEETVYPGDLIQFEGVKVKYKKGNATYTESMEHHTAIVYRVLGKGVFELAHQNTGFSGRKVGLSTLDISTIIKGKMKMYRPIKKI
;
A
#
# COMPACT_ATOMS: atom_id res chain seq x y z
N MET A 1 -32.20 -40.05 -69.85
CA MET A 1 -31.97 -41.38 -69.24
C MET A 1 -30.98 -41.20 -68.09
N ILE A 2 -31.30 -41.78 -66.94
CA ILE A 2 -30.69 -41.64 -65.63
C ILE A 2 -29.25 -42.18 -65.58
N LYS A 3 -28.33 -41.52 -64.85
CA LYS A 3 -27.53 -42.17 -63.79
C LYS A 3 -26.82 -41.16 -62.87
N ILE A 4 -26.97 -41.46 -61.58
CA ILE A 4 -26.45 -40.83 -60.36
C ILE A 4 -25.06 -41.43 -60.06
N ASN A 5 -24.22 -40.69 -59.34
CA ASN A 5 -23.30 -41.11 -58.24
C ASN A 5 -21.93 -40.40 -58.36
N HIS A 6 -21.60 -39.47 -57.46
CA HIS A 6 -20.93 -39.65 -56.15
C HIS A 6 -19.48 -40.15 -56.25
N LEU A 7 -18.53 -39.32 -55.77
CA LEU A 7 -17.25 -39.61 -55.07
C LEU A 7 -16.32 -38.40 -55.31
N SER A 8 -16.21 -37.41 -54.41
CA SER A 8 -15.56 -37.37 -53.09
C SER A 8 -14.06 -37.05 -53.12
N CYS A 9 -13.72 -36.06 -52.29
CA CYS A 9 -12.44 -35.86 -51.61
C CYS A 9 -11.24 -35.38 -52.43
N LEU A 10 -11.00 -34.06 -52.35
CA LEU A 10 -9.67 -33.60 -51.94
C LEU A 10 -9.80 -32.33 -51.09
N LYS A 11 -9.95 -32.55 -49.77
CA LYS A 11 -9.93 -31.51 -48.74
C LYS A 11 -8.51 -30.95 -48.63
N TYR A 12 -8.26 -29.78 -49.20
CA TYR A 12 -7.11 -28.96 -48.80
C TYR A 12 -7.57 -28.01 -47.71
N PHE A 13 -7.52 -28.48 -46.47
CA PHE A 13 -7.67 -27.65 -45.29
C PHE A 13 -6.32 -26.97 -45.07
N ILE A 14 -6.14 -25.75 -45.57
CA ILE A 14 -5.00 -24.91 -45.22
C ILE A 14 -5.17 -24.56 -43.74
N ILE A 15 -4.49 -25.32 -42.87
CA ILE A 15 -4.33 -24.96 -41.46
C ILE A 15 -3.39 -23.77 -41.43
N SER A 16 -3.96 -22.57 -41.47
CA SER A 16 -3.26 -21.36 -41.06
C SER A 16 -3.00 -21.49 -39.55
N ILE A 17 -1.83 -22.00 -39.18
CA ILE A 17 -1.34 -21.95 -37.81
C ILE A 17 -1.02 -20.48 -37.54
N CYS A 18 -2.03 -19.71 -37.17
CA CYS A 18 -1.83 -18.50 -36.39
C CYS A 18 -1.28 -18.96 -35.04
N PHE A 19 0.05 -19.02 -34.94
CA PHE A 19 0.73 -19.13 -33.67
C PHE A 19 0.53 -17.80 -32.96
N SER A 20 -0.65 -17.62 -32.37
CA SER A 20 -0.92 -16.57 -31.42
C SER A 20 0.05 -16.81 -30.27
N PHE A 21 1.19 -16.11 -30.32
CA PHE A 21 1.99 -15.84 -29.13
C PHE A 21 1.04 -15.13 -28.16
N PHE A 22 0.32 -15.93 -27.37
CA PHE A 22 -0.22 -15.46 -26.11
C PHE A 22 1.01 -15.05 -25.31
N PHE A 23 1.35 -13.76 -25.39
CA PHE A 23 2.13 -13.11 -24.37
C PHE A 23 1.37 -13.36 -23.07
N GLN A 24 1.76 -14.40 -22.34
CA GLN A 24 1.46 -14.50 -20.94
C GLN A 24 2.19 -13.30 -20.32
N GLN A 25 1.48 -12.18 -20.18
CA GLN A 25 1.83 -11.19 -19.18
C GLN A 25 1.73 -11.93 -17.85
N SER A 26 2.88 -12.43 -17.38
CA SER A 26 3.07 -12.73 -15.98
C SER A 26 2.82 -11.43 -15.24
N ASN A 27 1.58 -11.24 -14.79
CA ASN A 27 1.25 -10.23 -13.81
C ASN A 27 2.05 -10.60 -12.56
N ALA A 28 3.18 -9.93 -12.33
CA ALA A 28 3.93 -9.98 -11.07
C ALA A 28 3.15 -9.26 -9.96
N GLN A 29 1.83 -9.45 -9.93
CA GLN A 29 0.84 -8.66 -9.22
C GLN A 29 0.27 -9.41 -8.02
N ASP A 30 1.10 -10.25 -7.38
CA ASP A 30 0.94 -10.69 -5.99
C ASP A 30 1.92 -9.94 -5.05
N SER A 31 2.29 -8.71 -5.45
CA SER A 31 3.51 -7.98 -5.05
C SER A 31 3.57 -7.43 -3.62
N ILE A 32 2.49 -7.53 -2.83
CA ILE A 32 2.49 -7.05 -1.44
C ILE A 32 2.93 -8.19 -0.52
N PRO A 33 3.92 -8.00 0.39
CA PRO A 33 4.31 -9.03 1.35
C PRO A 33 3.13 -9.52 2.20
N ASP A 34 3.08 -10.81 2.53
CA ASP A 34 1.90 -11.36 3.25
C ASP A 34 1.71 -10.78 4.65
N ILE A 35 2.80 -10.39 5.32
CA ILE A 35 2.72 -9.68 6.61
C ILE A 35 2.06 -8.30 6.46
N ASN A 36 2.37 -7.60 5.38
CA ASN A 36 1.77 -6.32 5.02
C ASN A 36 0.27 -6.47 4.70
N LYS A 37 -0.13 -7.53 3.97
CA LYS A 37 -1.55 -7.84 3.70
C LYS A 37 -2.34 -8.01 4.99
N GLN A 38 -1.83 -8.80 5.94
CA GLN A 38 -2.48 -9.03 7.23
C GLN A 38 -2.61 -7.74 8.06
N ILE A 39 -1.59 -6.87 8.05
CA ILE A 39 -1.67 -5.55 8.67
C ILE A 39 -2.80 -4.73 8.06
N ILE A 40 -2.90 -4.69 6.73
CA ILE A 40 -3.94 -3.93 6.02
C ILE A 40 -5.33 -4.47 6.32
N ASP A 41 -5.50 -5.80 6.36
CA ASP A 41 -6.79 -6.40 6.69
C ASP A 41 -7.23 -6.03 8.11
N TYR A 42 -6.32 -6.01 9.07
CA TYR A 42 -6.60 -5.45 10.39
C TYR A 42 -6.98 -3.96 10.30
N VAL A 43 -6.16 -3.13 9.64
CA VAL A 43 -6.39 -1.68 9.54
C VAL A 43 -7.78 -1.37 8.98
N LYS A 44 -8.24 -2.06 7.93
CA LYS A 44 -9.59 -1.90 7.36
C LYS A 44 -10.69 -2.02 8.42
N THR A 45 -10.55 -2.94 9.38
CA THR A 45 -11.55 -3.13 10.44
C THR A 45 -11.58 -2.02 11.49
N THR A 46 -10.53 -1.19 11.54
CA THR A 46 -10.33 -0.16 12.56
C THR A 46 -10.72 1.24 12.11
N ILE A 47 -10.87 1.48 10.80
CA ILE A 47 -11.22 2.80 10.25
C ILE A 47 -12.50 3.34 10.92
N GLY A 48 -12.43 4.58 11.42
CA GLY A 48 -13.51 5.24 12.14
C GLY A 48 -13.67 4.81 13.61
N LYS A 49 -12.87 3.85 14.08
CA LYS A 49 -12.89 3.34 15.46
C LYS A 49 -11.66 3.83 16.24
N LYS A 50 -11.80 3.88 17.55
CA LYS A 50 -10.69 4.13 18.47
C LYS A 50 -9.97 2.80 18.74
N VAL A 51 -8.68 2.71 18.43
CA VAL A 51 -7.85 1.57 18.81
C VAL A 51 -7.21 1.85 20.16
N ASP A 52 -7.42 0.96 21.13
CA ASP A 52 -6.97 1.06 22.51
C ASP A 52 -7.25 2.44 23.13
N ARG A 53 -6.19 3.14 23.56
CA ARG A 53 -6.32 4.45 24.20
C ARG A 53 -6.59 5.52 23.16
N GLY A 54 -6.29 5.31 21.89
CA GLY A 54 -6.47 6.32 20.83
C GLY A 54 -5.20 7.07 20.49
N GLU A 55 -4.02 6.62 20.96
CA GLU A 55 -2.72 7.22 20.64
C GLU A 55 -2.22 6.75 19.27
N CYS A 56 -1.41 7.57 18.59
CA CYS A 56 -0.94 7.26 17.23
C CYS A 56 -0.21 5.91 17.13
N TRP A 57 0.54 5.54 18.17
CA TRP A 57 1.26 4.28 18.24
C TRP A 57 0.37 3.07 18.58
N ASP A 58 -0.80 3.24 19.19
CA ASP A 58 -1.68 2.10 19.56
C ASP A 58 -2.10 1.32 18.29
N LEU A 59 -2.37 2.03 17.19
CA LEU A 59 -2.69 1.40 15.90
C LEU A 59 -1.51 0.55 15.38
N ALA A 60 -0.29 1.09 15.44
CA ALA A 60 0.92 0.38 15.04
C ALA A 60 1.19 -0.84 15.92
N ASN A 61 1.08 -0.69 17.24
CA ASN A 61 1.22 -1.77 18.22
C ASN A 61 0.30 -2.94 17.91
N GLN A 62 -1.00 -2.66 17.74
CA GLN A 62 -1.98 -3.70 17.46
C GLN A 62 -1.73 -4.37 16.10
N ALA A 63 -1.39 -3.60 15.08
CA ALA A 63 -1.07 -4.14 13.76
C ALA A 63 0.14 -5.09 13.79
N LEU A 64 1.23 -4.66 14.41
CA LEU A 64 2.48 -5.42 14.49
C LEU A 64 2.36 -6.65 15.39
N THR A 65 1.68 -6.51 16.54
CA THR A 65 1.46 -7.62 17.48
C THR A 65 0.66 -8.74 16.83
N ARG A 66 -0.40 -8.42 16.08
CA ARG A 66 -1.26 -9.41 15.42
C ARG A 66 -0.53 -10.29 14.41
N VAL A 67 0.49 -9.75 13.77
CA VAL A 67 1.28 -10.47 12.76
C VAL A 67 2.62 -10.99 13.29
N ASN A 68 2.83 -10.88 14.61
CA ASN A 68 4.08 -11.22 15.29
C ASN A 68 5.30 -10.55 14.64
N ALA A 69 5.22 -9.26 14.35
CA ALA A 69 6.31 -8.49 13.74
C ALA A 69 7.35 -8.02 14.77
N GLN A 70 8.59 -7.86 14.32
CA GLN A 70 9.66 -7.20 15.03
C GLN A 70 9.32 -5.73 15.27
N TRP A 71 9.53 -5.29 16.51
CA TRP A 71 9.39 -3.90 16.92
C TRP A 71 10.26 -3.68 18.15
N ASP A 72 10.97 -2.55 18.19
CA ASP A 72 11.77 -2.11 19.34
C ASP A 72 10.92 -1.52 20.48
N LEU A 73 9.58 -1.50 20.35
CA LEU A 73 8.64 -0.85 21.25
C LEU A 73 8.83 0.67 21.35
N GLU A 74 9.62 1.24 20.46
CA GLU A 74 9.82 2.67 20.28
C GLU A 74 9.42 3.01 18.83
N TYR A 75 10.38 3.39 17.98
CA TYR A 75 10.14 4.01 16.69
C TYR A 75 10.74 3.24 15.50
N LYS A 76 11.17 1.98 15.69
CA LYS A 76 11.67 1.10 14.62
C LYS A 76 10.79 -0.14 14.46
N TYR A 77 10.00 -0.14 13.40
CA TYR A 77 8.94 -1.14 13.17
C TYR A 77 9.35 -2.27 12.22
N GLY A 78 10.63 -2.66 12.22
CA GLY A 78 11.21 -3.65 11.31
C GLY A 78 12.37 -3.10 10.47
N LYS A 79 12.44 -3.46 9.19
CA LYS A 79 13.51 -3.01 8.28
C LYS A 79 13.24 -1.57 7.84
N LEU A 80 14.19 -0.68 8.07
CA LEU A 80 14.17 0.66 7.47
C LEU A 80 14.24 0.54 5.94
N ILE A 81 13.33 1.23 5.23
CA ILE A 81 13.30 1.29 3.77
C ILE A 81 13.45 2.72 3.27
N ASN A 82 14.05 2.88 2.08
CA ASN A 82 14.15 4.17 1.40
C ASN A 82 13.05 4.31 0.34
N PRO A 83 12.02 5.16 0.53
CA PRO A 83 10.91 5.28 -0.43
C PRO A 83 11.30 5.90 -1.78
N LYS A 84 12.53 6.41 -1.92
CA LYS A 84 13.06 6.90 -3.21
C LYS A 84 13.66 5.79 -4.07
N GLU A 85 14.09 4.70 -3.43
CA GLU A 85 14.86 3.62 -4.06
C GLU A 85 14.11 2.27 -4.02
N GLU A 86 13.32 2.05 -2.98
CA GLU A 86 12.55 0.83 -2.77
C GLU A 86 11.06 1.05 -3.05
N THR A 87 10.40 -0.01 -3.52
CA THR A 87 8.93 -0.02 -3.61
C THR A 87 8.35 0.04 -2.20
N VAL A 88 7.44 0.98 -1.97
CA VAL A 88 6.62 1.06 -0.75
C VAL A 88 5.37 0.22 -0.94
N TYR A 89 4.97 -0.51 0.09
CA TYR A 89 3.75 -1.31 0.08
C TYR A 89 2.73 -0.78 1.10
N PRO A 90 1.42 -0.97 0.84
CA PRO A 90 0.43 -0.95 1.91
C PRO A 90 0.90 -1.81 3.09
N GLY A 91 0.70 -1.36 4.32
CA GLY A 91 1.16 -2.02 5.54
C GLY A 91 2.57 -1.65 5.99
N ASP A 92 3.36 -0.94 5.18
CA ASP A 92 4.59 -0.32 5.66
C ASP A 92 4.24 0.79 6.68
N LEU A 93 5.11 1.00 7.68
CA LEU A 93 4.90 1.96 8.76
C LEU A 93 5.75 3.20 8.55
N ILE A 94 5.26 4.35 9.02
CA ILE A 94 5.94 5.63 8.93
C ILE A 94 6.11 6.22 10.33
N GLN A 95 7.33 6.61 10.66
CA GLN A 95 7.65 7.49 11.78
C GLN A 95 7.92 8.91 11.27
N PHE A 96 7.21 9.89 11.82
CA PHE A 96 7.46 11.31 11.63
C PHE A 96 8.17 11.91 12.85
N GLU A 97 9.18 12.73 12.60
CA GLU A 97 9.95 13.48 13.59
C GLU A 97 10.08 14.94 13.11
N GLY A 98 9.36 15.88 13.75
CA GLY A 98 9.40 17.31 13.45
C GLY A 98 8.98 17.65 12.02
N VAL A 99 8.09 16.86 11.42
CA VAL A 99 7.72 16.98 10.00
C VAL A 99 6.76 18.15 9.79
N LYS A 100 7.05 18.98 8.80
CA LYS A 100 6.14 20.03 8.33
C LYS A 100 5.81 19.82 6.87
N VAL A 101 4.52 19.82 6.59
CA VAL A 101 3.95 19.61 5.26
C VAL A 101 3.32 20.91 4.80
N LYS A 102 3.61 21.36 3.57
CA LYS A 102 3.07 22.58 3.00
C LYS A 102 2.51 22.32 1.61
N TYR A 103 1.22 22.51 1.45
CA TYR A 103 0.52 22.25 0.19
C TYR A 103 -0.50 23.35 -0.11
N LYS A 104 -0.89 23.46 -1.39
CA LYS A 104 -1.93 24.38 -1.84
C LYS A 104 -3.22 23.61 -2.08
N LYS A 105 -4.35 24.19 -1.69
CA LYS A 105 -5.69 23.70 -2.04
C LYS A 105 -6.51 24.89 -2.51
N GLY A 106 -6.77 24.94 -3.82
CA GLY A 106 -7.26 26.15 -4.48
C GLY A 106 -6.28 27.32 -4.32
N ASN A 107 -6.78 28.47 -3.88
CA ASN A 107 -5.97 29.67 -3.66
C ASN A 107 -5.35 29.75 -2.25
N ALA A 108 -5.63 28.78 -1.37
CA ALA A 108 -5.13 28.76 -0.01
C ALA A 108 -3.89 27.86 0.13
N THR A 109 -2.95 28.30 0.97
CA THR A 109 -1.78 27.53 1.38
C THR A 109 -2.00 26.99 2.78
N TYR A 110 -1.84 25.67 2.94
CA TYR A 110 -1.99 24.98 4.21
C TYR A 110 -0.62 24.56 4.73
N THR A 111 -0.48 24.50 6.04
CA THR A 111 0.71 23.98 6.70
C THR A 111 0.29 23.12 7.87
N GLU A 112 0.78 21.88 7.88
CA GLU A 112 0.52 20.90 8.93
C GLU A 112 1.84 20.47 9.56
N SER A 113 1.83 20.23 10.87
CA SER A 113 3.01 19.80 11.62
C SER A 113 2.74 18.47 12.32
N MET A 114 3.69 17.54 12.19
CA MET A 114 3.72 16.23 12.81
C MET A 114 5.01 16.15 13.65
N GLU A 115 4.96 16.66 14.88
CA GLU A 115 6.13 16.75 15.76
C GLU A 115 6.67 15.36 16.14
N HIS A 116 5.78 14.44 16.51
CA HIS A 116 6.15 13.05 16.79
C HIS A 116 4.94 12.14 16.51
N HIS A 117 4.91 11.48 15.35
CA HIS A 117 3.70 10.78 14.89
C HIS A 117 3.99 9.47 14.18
N THR A 118 3.10 8.49 14.36
CA THR A 118 3.18 7.20 13.68
C THR A 118 1.96 6.99 12.80
N ALA A 119 2.19 6.44 11.60
CA ALA A 119 1.13 6.07 10.67
C ALA A 119 1.44 4.75 9.96
N ILE A 120 0.41 4.13 9.38
CA ILE A 120 0.53 2.97 8.50
C ILE A 120 0.14 3.42 7.09
N VAL A 121 0.93 3.04 6.08
CA VAL A 121 0.54 3.21 4.67
C VAL A 121 -0.66 2.34 4.40
N TYR A 122 -1.83 2.95 4.23
CA TYR A 122 -3.07 2.23 3.90
C TYR A 122 -3.15 1.94 2.39
N ARG A 123 -2.78 2.92 1.55
CA ARG A 123 -2.68 2.75 0.09
C ARG A 123 -1.51 3.52 -0.49
N VAL A 124 -0.98 3.03 -1.60
CA VAL A 124 -0.05 3.76 -2.46
C VAL A 124 -0.84 4.33 -3.62
N LEU A 125 -0.98 5.66 -3.66
CA LEU A 125 -1.78 6.37 -4.68
C LEU A 125 -0.91 6.75 -5.89
N GLY A 126 0.39 6.83 -5.69
CA GLY A 126 1.38 7.14 -6.72
C GLY A 126 2.79 7.18 -6.13
N LYS A 127 3.79 7.48 -6.96
CA LYS A 127 5.17 7.60 -6.49
C LYS A 127 5.28 8.72 -5.45
N GLY A 128 5.56 8.35 -4.20
CA GLY A 128 5.66 9.30 -3.09
C GLY A 128 4.32 9.87 -2.59
N VAL A 129 3.19 9.33 -3.06
CA VAL A 129 1.85 9.76 -2.64
C VAL A 129 1.13 8.58 -1.99
N PHE A 130 0.76 8.74 -0.72
CA PHE A 130 0.24 7.68 0.11
C PHE A 130 -1.07 8.09 0.79
N GLU A 131 -1.98 7.15 0.95
CA GLU A 131 -3.09 7.26 1.90
C GLU A 131 -2.63 6.61 3.21
N LEU A 132 -2.69 7.35 4.30
CA LEU A 132 -2.21 6.93 5.62
C LEU A 132 -3.39 6.60 6.53
N ALA A 133 -3.30 5.49 7.27
CA ALA A 133 -4.16 5.19 8.41
C ALA A 133 -3.43 5.53 9.70
N HIS A 134 -4.04 6.37 10.53
CA HIS A 134 -3.48 6.84 11.79
C HIS A 134 -4.56 7.45 12.68
N GLN A 135 -4.27 7.57 13.97
CA GLN A 135 -5.15 8.19 14.97
C GLN A 135 -4.37 9.21 15.79
N ASN A 136 -5.07 9.93 16.66
CA ASN A 136 -4.56 11.10 17.38
C ASN A 136 -4.17 12.23 16.43
N THR A 137 -5.06 12.58 15.50
CA THR A 137 -4.87 13.67 14.54
C THR A 137 -5.88 14.77 14.80
N GLY A 138 -5.60 15.98 14.30
CA GLY A 138 -6.56 17.09 14.40
C GLY A 138 -7.88 16.83 13.67
N PHE A 139 -7.88 16.00 12.61
CA PHE A 139 -9.06 15.78 11.77
C PHE A 139 -9.91 14.58 12.19
N SER A 140 -9.33 13.54 12.82
CA SER A 140 -10.06 12.35 13.28
C SER A 140 -10.06 12.14 14.78
N GLY A 141 -9.36 13.00 15.54
CA GLY A 141 -9.20 12.87 16.99
C GLY A 141 -8.59 11.51 17.35
N ARG A 142 -9.15 10.86 18.38
CA ARG A 142 -8.68 9.56 18.89
C ARG A 142 -9.13 8.35 18.06
N LYS A 143 -9.76 8.57 16.90
CA LYS A 143 -10.21 7.50 15.99
C LYS A 143 -9.24 7.38 14.82
N VAL A 144 -9.12 6.16 14.28
CA VAL A 144 -8.38 5.90 13.05
C VAL A 144 -9.06 6.65 11.90
N GLY A 145 -8.34 7.63 11.36
CA GLY A 145 -8.71 8.40 10.18
C GLY A 145 -7.77 8.10 9.02
N LEU A 146 -8.22 8.50 7.83
CA LEU A 146 -7.41 8.43 6.61
C LEU A 146 -7.01 9.85 6.20
N SER A 147 -5.74 10.03 5.85
CA SER A 147 -5.24 11.27 5.24
C SER A 147 -4.31 10.97 4.08
N THR A 148 -4.20 11.90 3.13
CA THR A 148 -3.23 11.79 2.03
C THR A 148 -1.94 12.50 2.41
N LEU A 149 -0.81 11.86 2.15
CA LEU A 149 0.53 12.45 2.23
C LEU A 149 1.20 12.38 0.86
N ASP A 150 1.58 13.54 0.34
CA ASP A 150 2.55 13.66 -0.75
C ASP A 150 3.90 14.06 -0.15
N ILE A 151 4.90 13.17 -0.22
CA ILE A 151 6.20 13.41 0.41
C ILE A 151 6.95 14.59 -0.21
N SER A 152 6.61 15.01 -1.44
CA SER A 152 7.20 16.19 -2.09
C SER A 152 6.79 17.50 -1.41
N THR A 153 5.70 17.48 -0.65
CA THR A 153 5.19 18.64 0.09
C THR A 153 5.81 18.79 1.48
N ILE A 154 6.69 17.85 1.90
CA ILE A 154 7.45 17.94 3.14
C ILE A 154 8.56 18.99 2.98
N ILE A 155 8.53 20.03 3.82
CA ILE A 155 9.49 21.14 3.78
C ILE A 155 10.47 21.14 4.97
N LYS A 156 10.20 20.34 6.01
CA LYS A 156 11.04 20.20 7.21
C LYS A 156 10.79 18.85 7.87
N GLY A 157 11.78 18.37 8.62
CA GLY A 157 11.68 17.21 9.51
C GLY A 157 12.21 15.94 8.88
N LYS A 158 12.02 14.82 9.58
CA LYS A 158 12.46 13.50 9.14
C LYS A 158 11.27 12.56 9.09
N MET A 159 11.20 11.82 7.99
CA MET A 159 10.26 10.72 7.80
C MET A 159 11.07 9.45 7.59
N LYS A 160 10.82 8.43 8.41
CA LYS A 160 11.42 7.10 8.27
C LYS A 160 10.32 6.10 7.96
N MET A 161 10.54 5.25 6.96
CA MET A 161 9.60 4.21 6.58
C MET A 161 10.17 2.85 6.94
N TYR A 162 9.31 1.96 7.42
CA TYR A 162 9.70 0.65 7.90
C TYR A 162 8.83 -0.42 7.28
N ARG A 163 9.48 -1.47 6.78
CA ARG A 163 8.84 -2.71 6.38
C ARG A 163 8.77 -3.65 7.58
N PRO A 164 7.57 -4.10 8.00
CA PRO A 164 7.43 -5.06 9.07
C PRO A 164 8.09 -6.39 8.68
N ILE A 165 8.82 -6.98 9.62
CA ILE A 165 9.44 -8.31 9.47
C ILE A 165 8.91 -9.18 10.59
N LYS A 166 8.59 -10.45 10.31
CA LYS A 166 8.17 -11.41 11.33
C LYS A 166 9.29 -11.68 12.33
N LYS A 167 8.97 -11.82 13.61
CA LYS A 167 9.93 -12.36 14.59
C LYS A 167 10.28 -13.80 14.20
N ILE A 168 11.58 -14.11 14.22
CA ILE A 168 12.12 -15.47 14.03
C ILE A 168 12.16 -16.15 15.39
#